data_AF-A0A6N9PAL2-F1
#
_entry.id   AF-A0A6N9PAL2-F1
#
_cell.length_a   1.000
_cell.length_b   1.000
_cell.length_c   1.000
_cell.angle_alpha   90.00
_cell.angle_beta   90.00
_cell.angle_gamma   90.00
#
_symmetry.space_group_name_H-M   'P 1'
#
loop_
_entity.id
_entity.type
_entity.pdbx_description
1 polymer ?
#
loop_
_entity_poly.entity_id
_entity_poly.type
_entity_poly.pdbx_seq_one_letter_code
_entity_poly.pdbx_strand_id
1 'polypeptide(L)'
;MSYDVKKLTRLQDLKTLATTINENFATKEEIASLATSFKSGEVAGNTVKLYTTEDKSGTPAFSFDFPTELFLDQTKTQFVSEFAFDADTYAGATDPNLEGKPVMVLAVKGGSDAITYSFLNMAALVDTYKAKAGDGTATVTVSGYEISVDVNISAEANNALVKKDDGLYVPKSDVVDITGKADKVGSAIAGNFAGLDANGNLTDSGKSATDFSKVEASTTAGAISVDGADVTVVEIATDAEVKEMLDEIFGVPDTPEVSA
;
A
#
# COMPACT_ATOMS: atom_id res chain seq x y z
N MET A 1 63.65 -82.39 -40.01
CA MET A 1 62.57 -82.37 -39.00
C MET A 1 61.74 -81.12 -39.22
N SER A 2 60.43 -81.24 -39.48
CA SER A 2 59.55 -80.07 -39.58
C SER A 2 59.12 -79.68 -38.17
N TYR A 3 59.44 -78.47 -37.72
CA TYR A 3 58.99 -77.99 -36.41
C TYR A 3 57.50 -77.65 -36.46
N ASP A 4 56.77 -78.01 -35.41
CA ASP A 4 55.35 -77.69 -35.27
C ASP A 4 55.18 -76.19 -35.04
N VAL A 5 54.73 -75.48 -36.08
CA VAL A 5 54.58 -74.02 -36.11
C VAL A 5 53.69 -73.53 -34.96
N LYS A 6 52.65 -74.29 -34.58
CA LYS A 6 51.74 -73.90 -33.48
C LYS A 6 52.45 -73.90 -32.13
N LYS A 7 53.34 -74.87 -31.90
CA LYS A 7 54.17 -74.93 -30.68
C LYS A 7 55.16 -73.77 -30.64
N LEU A 8 55.69 -73.38 -31.79
CA LEU A 8 56.64 -72.28 -31.91
C LEU A 8 55.99 -70.92 -31.62
N THR A 9 54.78 -70.66 -32.15
CA THR A 9 54.00 -69.44 -31.84
C THR A 9 53.64 -69.38 -30.36
N ARG A 10 53.11 -70.47 -29.78
CA ARG A 10 52.76 -70.51 -28.37
C ARG A 10 53.98 -70.25 -27.46
N LEU A 11 55.16 -70.72 -27.85
CA LEU A 11 56.40 -70.43 -27.12
C LEU A 11 56.77 -68.93 -27.17
N GLN A 12 56.53 -68.25 -28.29
CA GLN A 12 56.73 -66.80 -28.40
C GLN A 12 55.72 -66.04 -27.53
N ASP A 13 54.46 -66.46 -27.50
CA ASP A 13 53.44 -65.85 -26.64
C ASP A 13 53.77 -66.02 -25.16
N LEU A 14 54.23 -67.21 -24.75
CA LEU A 14 54.66 -67.46 -23.37
C LEU A 14 55.89 -66.63 -22.98
N LYS A 15 56.84 -66.43 -23.89
CA LYS A 15 57.99 -65.55 -23.64
C LYS A 15 57.54 -64.11 -23.48
N THR A 16 56.64 -63.64 -24.34
CA THR A 16 56.09 -62.28 -24.29
C THR A 16 55.32 -62.05 -22.99
N LEU A 17 54.50 -63.03 -22.57
CA LEU A 17 53.78 -62.98 -21.30
C LEU A 17 54.74 -62.96 -20.10
N ALA A 18 55.78 -63.80 -20.12
CA ALA A 18 56.79 -63.82 -19.05
C ALA A 18 57.53 -62.46 -18.95
N THR A 19 57.89 -61.87 -20.09
CA THR A 19 58.47 -60.51 -20.14
C THR A 19 57.50 -59.48 -19.58
N THR A 20 56.24 -59.50 -20.02
CA THR A 20 55.20 -58.56 -19.57
C THR A 20 54.96 -58.67 -18.06
N ILE A 21 54.95 -59.88 -17.50
CA ILE A 21 54.82 -60.11 -16.07
C ILE A 21 56.02 -59.53 -15.31
N ASN A 22 57.24 -59.80 -15.77
CA ASN A 22 58.45 -59.30 -15.12
C ASN A 22 58.64 -57.78 -15.23
N GLU A 23 58.10 -57.15 -16.27
CA GLU A 23 58.23 -55.70 -16.47
C GLU A 23 57.13 -54.90 -15.77
N ASN A 24 55.90 -55.42 -15.68
CA ASN A 24 54.74 -54.64 -15.23
C ASN A 24 54.21 -55.03 -13.85
N PHE A 25 54.70 -56.13 -13.26
CA PHE A 25 54.24 -56.58 -11.94
C PHE A 25 55.41 -56.65 -10.96
N ALA A 26 55.20 -56.10 -9.78
CA ALA A 26 56.15 -56.21 -8.67
C ALA A 26 56.25 -57.67 -8.21
N THR A 27 57.47 -58.11 -7.93
CA THR A 27 57.77 -59.42 -7.35
C THR A 27 57.20 -59.52 -5.93
N LYS A 28 57.07 -60.75 -5.45
CA LYS A 28 56.60 -61.01 -4.09
C LYS A 28 57.55 -60.42 -3.04
N GLU A 29 58.87 -60.46 -3.27
CA GLU A 29 59.84 -59.81 -2.39
C GLU A 29 59.68 -58.28 -2.38
N GLU A 30 59.46 -57.65 -3.54
CA GLU A 30 59.24 -56.19 -3.61
C GLU A 30 57.98 -55.79 -2.84
N ILE A 31 56.87 -56.52 -2.99
CA ILE A 31 55.62 -56.26 -2.26
C ILE A 31 55.80 -56.49 -0.75
N ALA A 32 56.50 -57.55 -0.35
CA ALA A 32 56.76 -57.84 1.07
C ALA A 32 57.67 -56.78 1.72
N SER A 33 58.64 -56.24 0.97
CA SER A 33 59.48 -55.14 1.43
C SER A 33 58.68 -53.85 1.60
N LEU A 34 57.69 -53.59 0.73
CA LEU A 34 56.83 -52.41 0.83
C LEU A 34 55.95 -52.42 2.09
N ALA A 35 55.39 -53.57 2.47
CA ALA A 35 54.56 -53.72 3.68
C ALA A 35 55.32 -53.45 4.99
N THR A 36 56.65 -53.58 4.99
CA THR A 36 57.53 -53.31 6.14
C THR A 36 58.33 -52.01 5.99
N SER A 37 58.27 -51.37 4.81
CA SER A 37 59.07 -50.19 4.49
C SER A 37 58.57 -48.94 5.21
N PHE A 38 57.26 -48.74 5.34
CA PHE A 38 56.72 -47.60 6.08
C PHE A 38 56.62 -47.93 7.57
N LYS A 39 57.29 -47.14 8.40
CA LYS A 39 57.39 -47.38 9.85
C LYS A 39 56.68 -46.33 10.69
N SER A 40 56.46 -45.15 10.13
CA SER A 40 55.74 -44.07 10.80
C SER A 40 55.04 -43.17 9.79
N GLY A 41 54.06 -42.40 10.29
CA GLY A 41 53.39 -41.37 9.51
C GLY A 41 53.07 -40.17 10.39
N GLU A 42 52.90 -39.03 9.76
CA GLU A 42 52.39 -37.83 10.42
C GLU A 42 51.43 -37.09 9.48
N VAL A 43 50.49 -36.37 10.09
CA VAL A 43 49.70 -35.37 9.41
C VAL A 43 50.26 -34.01 9.86
N ALA A 44 50.84 -33.27 8.92
CA ALA A 44 51.40 -31.96 9.15
C ALA A 44 50.63 -30.94 8.31
N GLY A 45 49.72 -30.20 8.95
CA GLY A 45 48.76 -29.36 8.24
C GLY A 45 47.84 -30.20 7.36
N ASN A 46 47.80 -29.90 6.06
CA ASN A 46 46.97 -30.58 5.05
C ASN A 46 47.67 -31.80 4.41
N THR A 47 48.92 -32.07 4.76
CA THR A 47 49.76 -33.08 4.12
C THR A 47 49.92 -34.30 5.01
N VAL A 48 49.68 -35.48 4.46
CA VAL A 48 50.02 -36.77 5.07
C VAL A 48 51.39 -37.20 4.55
N LYS A 49 52.31 -37.47 5.47
CA LYS A 49 53.68 -37.93 5.17
C LYS A 49 53.90 -39.30 5.77
N LEU A 50 54.47 -40.22 5.00
CA LEU A 50 54.84 -41.57 5.42
C LEU A 50 56.37 -41.73 5.34
N TYR A 51 56.99 -42.18 6.43
CA TYR A 51 58.43 -42.34 6.56
C TYR A 51 58.82 -43.81 6.69
N THR A 52 60.04 -44.13 6.25
CA THR A 52 60.63 -45.46 6.42
C THR A 52 61.38 -45.62 7.75
N THR A 53 61.50 -44.54 8.51
CA THR A 53 62.10 -44.46 9.84
C THR A 53 61.01 -44.40 10.91
N GLU A 54 61.29 -44.93 12.10
CA GLU A 54 60.33 -44.90 13.23
C GLU A 54 60.26 -43.50 13.87
N ASP A 55 61.37 -42.75 13.86
CA ASP A 55 61.51 -41.43 14.47
C ASP A 55 61.12 -40.26 13.57
N LYS A 56 60.63 -40.55 12.34
CA LYS A 56 60.25 -39.56 11.31
C LYS A 56 61.42 -38.69 10.83
N SER A 57 62.65 -39.13 11.03
CA SER A 57 63.83 -38.43 10.49
C SER A 57 63.95 -38.59 8.97
N GLY A 58 64.50 -37.57 8.31
CA GLY A 58 64.76 -37.58 6.87
C GLY A 58 63.58 -37.15 5.99
N THR A 59 63.70 -37.36 4.68
CA THR A 59 62.65 -37.01 3.71
C THR A 59 61.54 -38.08 3.71
N PRO A 60 60.25 -37.69 3.68
CA PRO A 60 59.15 -38.64 3.54
C PRO A 60 59.31 -39.52 2.29
N ALA A 61 59.03 -40.82 2.42
CA ALA A 61 59.05 -41.75 1.31
C ALA A 61 57.80 -41.65 0.44
N PHE A 62 56.68 -41.23 1.03
CA PHE A 62 55.45 -40.91 0.33
C PHE A 62 54.78 -39.71 1.00
N SER A 63 54.20 -38.82 0.19
CA SER A 63 53.50 -37.64 0.68
C SER A 63 52.34 -37.33 -0.25
N PHE A 64 51.20 -36.98 0.33
CA PHE A 64 50.06 -36.48 -0.42
C PHE A 64 49.29 -35.45 0.42
N ASP A 65 48.59 -34.56 -0.27
CA ASP A 65 47.75 -33.55 0.37
C ASP A 65 46.30 -34.02 0.37
N PHE A 66 45.58 -33.76 1.46
CA PHE A 66 44.12 -33.80 1.42
C PHE A 66 43.59 -32.68 0.50
N PRO A 67 42.38 -32.82 -0.08
CA PRO A 67 41.77 -31.72 -0.82
C PRO A 67 41.70 -30.45 0.04
N THR A 68 42.00 -29.29 -0.55
CA THR A 68 41.90 -28.02 0.17
C THR A 68 40.45 -27.76 0.58
N GLU A 69 40.18 -27.79 1.87
CA GLU A 69 38.86 -27.46 2.41
C GLU A 69 38.67 -25.93 2.42
N LEU A 70 37.47 -25.47 2.03
CA LEU A 70 37.07 -24.07 2.06
C LEU A 70 36.10 -23.88 3.23
N PHE A 71 36.48 -23.06 4.20
CA PHE A 71 35.67 -22.76 5.37
C PHE A 71 35.26 -21.29 5.37
N LEU A 72 34.12 -20.97 5.98
CA LEU A 72 33.79 -19.59 6.27
C LEU A 72 34.59 -19.11 7.47
N ASP A 73 35.28 -17.99 7.32
CA ASP A 73 35.85 -17.24 8.44
C ASP A 73 34.71 -16.52 9.16
N GLN A 74 34.29 -17.08 10.29
CA GLN A 74 33.20 -16.56 11.10
C GLN A 74 33.50 -15.21 11.74
N THR A 75 34.77 -14.81 11.82
CA THR A 75 35.17 -13.52 12.41
C THR A 75 35.10 -12.37 11.41
N LYS A 76 35.24 -12.68 10.11
CA LYS A 76 35.21 -11.68 9.01
C LYS A 76 33.94 -11.74 8.17
N THR A 77 33.21 -12.85 8.25
CA THR A 77 31.89 -12.99 7.63
C THR A 77 30.86 -12.23 8.45
N GLN A 78 30.21 -11.23 7.84
CA GLN A 78 29.28 -10.36 8.55
C GLN A 78 28.23 -9.75 7.64
N PHE A 79 27.11 -9.37 8.25
CA PHE A 79 26.15 -8.49 7.63
C PHE A 79 26.51 -7.02 7.93
N VAL A 80 26.64 -6.22 6.88
CA VAL A 80 26.95 -4.78 6.97
C VAL A 80 25.75 -4.02 6.44
N SER A 81 25.09 -3.22 7.29
CA SER A 81 23.87 -2.50 6.90
C SER A 81 24.12 -1.36 5.91
N GLU A 82 25.29 -0.73 6.01
CA GLU A 82 25.75 0.35 5.14
C GLU A 82 27.19 0.05 4.75
N PHE A 83 27.36 -0.63 3.62
CA PHE A 83 28.65 -1.13 3.17
C PHE A 83 29.54 0.00 2.66
N ALA A 84 30.81 -0.03 3.07
CA ALA A 84 31.87 0.79 2.51
C ALA A 84 33.03 -0.11 2.11
N PHE A 85 33.47 -0.03 0.84
CA PHE A 85 34.58 -0.86 0.39
C PHE A 85 35.93 -0.30 0.89
N ASP A 86 36.71 -1.16 1.54
CA ASP A 86 38.06 -0.84 2.00
C ASP A 86 39.04 -1.92 1.52
N ALA A 87 40.02 -1.52 0.71
CA ALA A 87 40.98 -2.45 0.09
C ALA A 87 41.94 -3.09 1.12
N ASP A 88 42.20 -2.41 2.24
CA ASP A 88 43.04 -2.93 3.32
C ASP A 88 42.30 -4.00 4.13
N THR A 89 41.01 -3.77 4.43
CA THR A 89 40.12 -4.72 5.12
C THR A 89 39.81 -5.93 4.23
N TYR A 90 39.54 -5.69 2.94
CA TYR A 90 39.17 -6.70 1.95
C TYR A 90 40.31 -6.99 0.96
N ALA A 91 41.50 -7.27 1.51
CA ALA A 91 42.70 -7.55 0.72
C ALA A 91 42.45 -8.60 -0.37
N GLY A 92 42.84 -8.28 -1.61
CA GLY A 92 42.68 -9.16 -2.78
C GLY A 92 41.29 -9.17 -3.42
N ALA A 93 40.31 -8.45 -2.85
CA ALA A 93 39.01 -8.26 -3.46
C ALA A 93 38.97 -7.04 -4.37
N THR A 94 38.09 -7.08 -5.38
CA THR A 94 37.74 -5.92 -6.20
C THR A 94 36.49 -5.26 -5.63
N ASP A 95 36.41 -3.94 -5.69
CA ASP A 95 35.23 -3.19 -5.25
C ASP A 95 33.95 -3.69 -5.96
N PRO A 96 32.95 -4.18 -5.20
CA PRO A 96 31.70 -4.67 -5.76
C PRO A 96 30.74 -3.55 -6.21
N ASN A 97 31.08 -2.27 -6.04
CA ASN A 97 30.23 -1.10 -6.29
C ASN A 97 28.91 -1.13 -5.49
N LEU A 98 29.01 -1.46 -4.21
CA LEU A 98 27.88 -1.60 -3.28
C LEU A 98 27.86 -0.54 -2.16
N GLU A 99 28.55 0.58 -2.36
CA GLU A 99 28.65 1.67 -1.38
C GLU A 99 27.27 2.11 -0.86
N GLY A 100 27.15 2.23 0.46
CA GLY A 100 25.94 2.64 1.17
C GLY A 100 24.81 1.61 1.19
N LYS A 101 24.99 0.42 0.59
CA LYS A 101 23.95 -0.63 0.53
C LYS A 101 24.13 -1.64 1.66
N PRO A 102 23.05 -2.32 2.09
CA PRO A 102 23.18 -3.48 2.94
C PRO A 102 23.83 -4.64 2.17
N VAL A 103 24.86 -5.25 2.73
CA VAL A 103 25.68 -6.29 2.10
C VAL A 103 25.97 -7.41 3.09
N MET A 104 25.84 -8.66 2.65
CA MET A 104 26.42 -9.81 3.35
C MET A 104 27.83 -10.04 2.80
N VAL A 105 28.83 -9.83 3.65
CA VAL A 105 30.23 -10.11 3.35
C VAL A 105 30.52 -11.56 3.75
N LEU A 106 30.92 -12.39 2.80
CA LEU A 106 31.33 -13.77 3.03
C LEU A 106 32.85 -13.85 2.90
N ALA A 107 33.53 -14.21 3.98
CA ALA A 107 34.96 -14.42 3.99
C ALA A 107 35.23 -15.93 3.94
N VAL A 108 35.77 -16.42 2.83
CA VAL A 108 36.11 -17.83 2.64
C VAL A 108 37.60 -18.01 2.85
N LYS A 109 37.97 -18.80 3.86
CA LYS A 109 39.33 -19.16 4.20
C LYS A 109 39.71 -20.47 3.52
N GLY A 110 40.76 -20.43 2.70
CA GLY A 110 41.39 -21.61 2.10
C GLY A 110 42.53 -22.18 2.94
N GLY A 111 43.12 -23.29 2.49
CA GLY A 111 44.17 -24.02 3.21
C GLY A 111 45.51 -23.29 3.39
N SER A 112 45.72 -22.14 2.76
CA SER A 112 46.93 -21.31 2.89
C SER A 112 46.72 -20.08 3.80
N ASP A 113 45.68 -20.07 4.64
CA ASP A 113 45.18 -18.91 5.39
C ASP A 113 44.74 -17.72 4.52
N ALA A 114 44.80 -17.85 3.19
CA ALA A 114 44.30 -16.86 2.26
C ALA A 114 42.77 -16.75 2.37
N ILE A 115 42.29 -15.51 2.46
CA ILE A 115 40.86 -15.20 2.56
C ILE A 115 40.40 -14.63 1.23
N THR A 116 39.34 -15.21 0.68
CA THR A 116 38.63 -14.70 -0.48
C THR A 116 37.30 -14.12 -0.03
N TYR A 117 37.00 -12.90 -0.43
CA TYR A 117 35.73 -12.25 -0.08
C TYR A 117 34.72 -12.35 -1.21
N SER A 118 33.45 -12.56 -0.85
CA SER A 118 32.30 -12.44 -1.73
C SER A 118 31.29 -11.49 -1.11
N PHE A 119 30.68 -10.64 -1.93
CA PHE A 119 29.76 -9.61 -1.49
C PHE A 119 28.39 -9.87 -2.09
N LEU A 120 27.40 -10.12 -1.25
CA LEU A 120 26.02 -10.30 -1.68
C LEU A 120 25.23 -9.04 -1.39
N ASN A 121 24.71 -8.40 -2.44
CA ASN A 121 23.85 -7.23 -2.33
C ASN A 121 22.50 -7.61 -1.70
N MET A 122 22.26 -7.18 -0.47
CA MET A 122 21.04 -7.48 0.27
C MET A 122 19.86 -6.62 -0.17
N ALA A 123 20.11 -5.43 -0.72
CA ALA A 123 19.05 -4.58 -1.26
C ALA A 123 18.37 -5.16 -2.50
N ALA A 124 18.99 -6.11 -3.19
CA ALA A 124 18.35 -6.83 -4.30
C ALA A 124 17.45 -7.99 -3.83
N LEU A 125 17.64 -8.46 -2.60
CA LEU A 125 16.91 -9.60 -2.04
C LEU A 125 15.86 -9.18 -1.01
N VAL A 126 16.05 -8.01 -0.40
CA VAL A 126 15.21 -7.47 0.67
C VAL A 126 14.78 -6.05 0.28
N ASP A 127 13.51 -5.90 -0.07
CA ASP A 127 12.93 -4.56 -0.24
C ASP A 127 12.93 -3.84 1.11
N THR A 128 13.67 -2.74 1.19
CA THR A 128 13.71 -1.89 2.38
C THR A 128 12.71 -0.75 2.21
N TYR A 129 11.59 -0.82 2.91
CA TYR A 129 10.59 0.24 2.92
C TYR A 129 10.97 1.32 3.93
N LYS A 130 11.14 2.56 3.47
CA LYS A 130 11.28 3.73 4.36
C LYS A 130 9.89 4.28 4.67
N ALA A 131 9.49 4.22 5.93
CA ALA A 131 8.26 4.87 6.38
C ALA A 131 8.41 6.39 6.25
N LYS A 132 7.47 7.03 5.55
CA LYS A 132 7.34 8.49 5.55
C LYS A 132 6.60 8.90 6.82
N ALA A 133 6.97 10.05 7.39
CA ALA A 133 6.17 10.65 8.47
C ALA A 133 4.71 10.80 8.03
N GLY A 134 3.79 10.29 8.84
CA GLY A 134 2.36 10.41 8.59
C GLY A 134 1.87 11.85 8.79
N ASP A 135 0.72 12.15 8.22
CA ASP A 135 -0.01 13.41 8.41
C ASP A 135 -1.01 13.36 9.58
N GLY A 136 -0.97 12.28 10.37
CA GLY A 136 -1.85 12.05 11.51
C GLY A 136 -3.20 11.38 11.15
N THR A 137 -3.48 11.09 9.88
CA THR A 137 -4.76 10.49 9.45
C THR A 137 -4.82 8.99 9.65
N ALA A 138 -3.68 8.29 9.58
CA ALA A 138 -3.60 6.85 9.75
C ALA A 138 -2.26 6.43 10.36
N THR A 139 -2.28 5.30 11.05
CA THR A 139 -1.10 4.64 11.59
C THR A 139 -0.93 3.30 10.88
N VAL A 140 0.22 3.11 10.23
CA VAL A 140 0.59 1.82 9.63
C VAL A 140 1.53 1.11 10.59
N THR A 141 1.16 -0.09 11.00
CA THR A 141 1.98 -0.94 11.88
C THR A 141 2.42 -2.17 11.10
N VAL A 142 3.74 -2.39 11.03
CA VAL A 142 4.32 -3.59 10.44
C VAL A 142 4.88 -4.43 11.59
N SER A 143 4.38 -5.65 11.74
CA SER A 143 4.80 -6.57 12.78
C SER A 143 4.86 -7.99 12.23
N GLY A 144 6.04 -8.61 12.28
CA GLY A 144 6.28 -9.91 11.66
C GLY A 144 6.01 -9.86 10.16
N TYR A 145 5.06 -10.67 9.68
CA TYR A 145 4.62 -10.73 8.28
C TYR A 145 3.25 -10.08 8.04
N GLU A 146 2.73 -9.36 9.02
CA GLU A 146 1.42 -8.70 8.95
C GLU A 146 1.56 -7.18 8.88
N ILE A 147 0.66 -6.58 8.12
CA ILE A 147 0.53 -5.13 8.00
C ILE A 147 -0.85 -4.77 8.52
N SER A 148 -0.91 -3.97 9.59
CA SER A 148 -2.15 -3.39 10.11
C SER A 148 -2.19 -1.90 9.80
N VAL A 149 -3.39 -1.39 9.48
CA VAL A 149 -3.62 0.03 9.24
C VAL A 149 -4.82 0.48 10.07
N ASP A 150 -4.57 1.45 10.93
CA ASP A 150 -5.59 2.10 11.73
C ASP A 150 -5.82 3.52 11.23
N VAL A 151 -7.05 3.83 10.84
CA VAL A 151 -7.45 5.20 10.49
C VAL A 151 -7.85 5.94 11.76
N ASN A 152 -7.29 7.13 11.96
CA ASN A 152 -7.60 8.00 13.07
C ASN A 152 -8.88 8.78 12.78
N ILE A 153 -9.85 8.67 13.68
CA ILE A 153 -11.08 9.46 13.63
C ILE A 153 -10.95 10.59 14.65
N SER A 154 -11.24 11.82 14.23
CA SER A 154 -11.21 12.98 15.11
C SER A 154 -12.07 12.77 16.36
N ALA A 155 -11.59 13.23 17.52
CA ALA A 155 -12.31 13.18 18.79
C ALA A 155 -13.43 14.23 18.92
N GLU A 156 -13.56 15.10 17.91
CA GLU A 156 -14.61 16.11 17.87
C GLU A 156 -16.01 15.49 17.88
N ALA A 157 -16.91 16.10 18.65
CA ALA A 157 -18.29 15.67 18.71
C ALA A 157 -18.99 15.84 17.34
N ASN A 158 -19.96 14.99 17.05
CA ASN A 158 -20.76 15.00 15.82
C ASN A 158 -19.97 14.73 14.52
N ASN A 159 -18.85 14.01 14.61
CA ASN A 159 -18.21 13.49 13.40
C ASN A 159 -19.16 12.51 12.69
N ALA A 160 -19.34 12.69 11.38
CA ALA A 160 -20.18 11.81 10.58
C ALA A 160 -19.54 10.41 10.41
N LEU A 161 -18.21 10.33 10.44
CA LEU A 161 -17.48 9.07 10.35
C LEU A 161 -17.30 8.46 11.75
N VAL A 162 -17.68 7.19 11.91
CA VAL A 162 -17.49 6.41 13.14
C VAL A 162 -16.83 5.07 12.83
N LYS A 163 -15.98 4.58 13.73
CA LYS A 163 -15.39 3.23 13.64
C LYS A 163 -16.35 2.26 14.34
N LYS A 164 -16.79 1.24 13.60
CA LYS A 164 -17.56 0.10 14.10
C LYS A 164 -16.70 -1.16 14.06
N ASP A 165 -17.20 -2.24 14.64
CA ASP A 165 -16.53 -3.55 14.63
C ASP A 165 -16.33 -4.11 13.20
N ASP A 166 -17.23 -3.75 12.27
CA ASP A 166 -17.19 -4.16 10.87
C ASP A 166 -16.51 -3.14 9.93
N GLY A 167 -16.00 -2.03 10.45
CA GLY A 167 -15.20 -1.05 9.70
C GLY A 167 -15.59 0.41 9.91
N LEU A 168 -15.14 1.26 8.99
CA LEU A 168 -15.47 2.68 8.98
C LEU A 168 -16.88 2.89 8.41
N TYR A 169 -17.71 3.60 9.15
CA TYR A 169 -19.11 3.80 8.84
C TYR A 169 -19.48 5.28 8.83
N VAL A 170 -20.22 5.69 7.80
CA VAL A 170 -20.94 6.97 7.77
C VAL A 170 -22.44 6.64 7.75
N PRO A 171 -23.25 7.20 8.66
CA PRO A 171 -24.70 7.05 8.60
C PRO A 171 -25.23 7.52 7.24
N LYS A 172 -26.12 6.75 6.63
CA LYS A 172 -26.84 7.21 5.44
C LYS A 172 -27.63 8.47 5.78
N SER A 173 -27.89 9.34 4.80
CA SER A 173 -28.63 10.58 5.03
C SER A 173 -30.01 10.36 5.68
N ASP A 174 -30.61 9.19 5.50
CA ASP A 174 -31.88 8.79 6.14
C ASP A 174 -31.76 8.56 7.67
N VAL A 175 -30.53 8.53 8.18
CA VAL A 175 -30.14 8.42 9.61
C VAL A 175 -29.62 9.77 10.14
N VAL A 176 -29.40 10.77 9.27
CA VAL A 176 -29.28 12.15 9.72
C VAL A 176 -30.70 12.57 10.01
N ASP A 177 -31.03 12.65 11.29
CA ASP A 177 -32.36 13.04 11.73
C ASP A 177 -32.72 14.44 11.19
N ILE A 178 -33.40 14.46 10.04
CA ILE A 178 -34.05 15.64 9.48
C ILE A 178 -35.48 15.77 10.00
N THR A 179 -35.93 14.82 10.82
CA THR A 179 -37.23 14.88 11.49
C THR A 179 -37.20 16.11 12.38
N GLY A 180 -38.13 17.04 12.14
CA GLY A 180 -38.14 18.37 12.77
C GLY A 180 -37.32 19.47 12.07
N LYS A 181 -36.46 19.15 11.09
CA LYS A 181 -35.76 20.16 10.25
C LYS A 181 -36.48 20.48 8.95
N ALA A 182 -37.26 19.53 8.45
CA ALA A 182 -38.22 19.72 7.36
C ALA A 182 -39.65 19.56 7.90
N ASP A 183 -39.91 20.13 9.08
CA ASP A 183 -41.21 19.98 9.75
C ASP A 183 -42.31 20.58 8.88
N LYS A 184 -43.11 19.72 8.25
CA LYS A 184 -44.40 20.12 7.73
C LYS A 184 -45.25 20.36 8.96
N VAL A 185 -45.78 21.57 9.12
CA VAL A 185 -46.69 21.94 10.20
C VAL A 185 -47.72 20.81 10.40
N GLY A 186 -47.58 20.03 11.47
CA GLY A 186 -48.30 18.75 11.65
C GLY A 186 -49.82 18.91 11.79
N SER A 187 -50.27 20.12 12.11
CA SER A 187 -51.68 20.49 12.32
C SER A 187 -52.15 21.59 11.37
N ALA A 188 -51.54 21.74 10.19
CA ALA A 188 -51.99 22.74 9.23
C ALA A 188 -53.40 22.46 8.71
N ILE A 189 -54.21 23.51 8.62
CA ILE A 189 -55.56 23.47 8.06
C ILE A 189 -55.47 23.89 6.60
N ALA A 190 -56.01 23.07 5.69
CA ALA A 190 -56.01 23.37 4.26
C ALA A 190 -56.72 24.71 3.99
N GLY A 191 -56.06 25.60 3.26
CA GLY A 191 -56.56 26.94 2.93
C GLY A 191 -56.11 28.05 3.90
N ASN A 192 -55.53 27.70 5.05
CA ASN A 192 -54.88 28.66 5.91
C ASN A 192 -53.49 29.04 5.36
N PHE A 193 -53.05 30.26 5.67
CA PHE A 193 -51.70 30.72 5.36
C PHE A 193 -50.68 30.17 6.35
N ALA A 194 -49.44 30.02 5.92
CA ALA A 194 -48.33 29.74 6.82
C ALA A 194 -48.01 30.97 7.69
N GLY A 195 -47.67 30.73 8.95
CA GLY A 195 -47.15 31.72 9.89
C GLY A 195 -45.83 31.27 10.51
N LEU A 196 -45.30 32.10 11.41
CA LEU A 196 -44.16 31.76 12.27
C LEU A 196 -44.58 31.84 13.73
N ASP A 197 -44.13 30.90 14.56
CA ASP A 197 -44.27 30.98 16.01
C ASP A 197 -43.28 32.00 16.62
N ALA A 198 -43.34 32.19 17.94
CA ALA A 198 -42.46 33.12 18.66
C ALA A 198 -40.96 32.77 18.54
N ASN A 199 -40.63 31.55 18.14
CA ASN A 199 -39.26 31.06 17.99
C ASN A 199 -38.82 31.05 16.51
N GLY A 200 -39.67 31.48 15.59
CA GLY A 200 -39.38 31.51 14.15
C GLY A 200 -39.61 30.17 13.43
N ASN A 201 -40.31 29.22 14.03
CA ASN A 201 -40.67 27.96 13.36
C ASN A 201 -41.93 28.14 12.51
N LEU A 202 -42.00 27.46 11.36
CA LEU A 202 -43.21 27.44 10.53
C LEU A 202 -44.40 26.86 11.33
N THR A 203 -45.53 27.55 11.27
CA THR A 203 -46.79 27.12 11.90
C THR A 203 -47.98 27.46 10.99
N ASP A 204 -49.16 26.97 11.34
CA ASP A 204 -50.41 27.40 10.73
C ASP A 204 -50.78 28.77 11.32
N SER A 205 -51.07 29.76 10.48
CA SER A 205 -51.42 31.11 10.98
C SER A 205 -52.78 31.16 11.68
N GLY A 206 -53.61 30.14 11.52
CA GLY A 206 -55.02 30.15 11.90
C GLY A 206 -55.88 31.06 11.02
N LYS A 207 -55.31 31.71 10.00
CA LYS A 207 -56.00 32.63 9.10
C LYS A 207 -56.02 32.09 7.68
N SER A 208 -57.20 32.13 7.08
CA SER A 208 -57.47 31.85 5.68
C SER A 208 -57.71 33.15 4.92
N ALA A 209 -57.83 33.07 3.59
CA ALA A 209 -58.17 34.24 2.78
C ALA A 209 -59.52 34.88 3.16
N THR A 210 -60.46 34.10 3.70
CA THR A 210 -61.79 34.60 4.11
C THR A 210 -61.79 35.36 5.43
N ASP A 211 -60.70 35.32 6.19
CA ASP A 211 -60.55 36.08 7.44
C ASP A 211 -60.13 37.54 7.20
N PHE A 212 -59.92 37.93 5.94
CA PHE A 212 -59.57 39.27 5.53
C PHE A 212 -60.71 39.88 4.71
N SER A 213 -61.04 41.14 4.98
CA SER A 213 -62.03 41.87 4.20
C SER A 213 -61.59 41.98 2.75
N LYS A 214 -62.51 41.64 1.85
CA LYS A 214 -62.33 41.74 0.41
C LYS A 214 -62.62 43.18 0.00
N VAL A 215 -61.64 43.85 -0.60
CA VAL A 215 -61.81 45.20 -1.15
C VAL A 215 -61.83 45.14 -2.67
N GLU A 216 -62.87 45.69 -3.27
CA GLU A 216 -63.09 45.70 -4.72
C GLU A 216 -63.59 47.08 -5.19
N ALA A 217 -63.60 47.28 -6.51
CA ALA A 217 -64.14 48.50 -7.09
C ALA A 217 -65.64 48.62 -6.82
N SER A 218 -66.09 49.79 -6.35
CA SER A 218 -67.51 50.14 -6.25
C SER A 218 -68.01 50.72 -7.57
N THR A 219 -69.29 50.54 -7.85
CA THR A 219 -70.00 51.25 -8.93
C THR A 219 -70.45 52.65 -8.51
N THR A 220 -70.43 52.95 -7.22
CA THR A 220 -70.80 54.26 -6.68
C THR A 220 -69.60 55.19 -6.71
N ALA A 221 -69.73 56.35 -7.37
CA ALA A 221 -68.66 57.33 -7.45
C ALA A 221 -68.23 57.78 -6.05
N GLY A 222 -66.92 57.75 -5.77
CA GLY A 222 -66.36 58.12 -4.47
C GLY A 222 -66.40 57.03 -3.40
N ALA A 223 -66.92 55.84 -3.70
CA ALA A 223 -66.93 54.70 -2.79
C ALA A 223 -65.96 53.58 -3.21
N ILE A 224 -65.64 52.70 -2.26
CA ILE A 224 -65.02 51.39 -2.50
C ILE A 224 -65.96 50.30 -1.96
N SER A 225 -65.95 49.10 -2.56
CA SER A 225 -66.71 47.98 -2.03
C SER A 225 -65.86 47.22 -1.03
N VAL A 226 -66.30 47.14 0.23
CA VAL A 226 -65.70 46.31 1.28
C VAL A 226 -66.69 45.23 1.64
N ASP A 227 -66.31 43.97 1.40
CA ASP A 227 -67.15 42.79 1.65
C ASP A 227 -68.54 42.88 0.97
N GLY A 228 -68.60 43.52 -0.21
CA GLY A 228 -69.81 43.72 -0.99
C GLY A 228 -70.67 44.92 -0.57
N ALA A 229 -70.26 45.69 0.44
CA ALA A 229 -70.92 46.92 0.86
C ALA A 229 -70.13 48.15 0.41
N ASP A 230 -70.84 49.16 -0.11
CA ASP A 230 -70.20 50.42 -0.50
C ASP A 230 -69.84 51.25 0.74
N VAL A 231 -68.56 51.61 0.83
CA VAL A 231 -68.01 52.51 1.84
C VAL A 231 -67.56 53.79 1.13
N THR A 232 -68.25 54.90 1.40
CA THR A 232 -67.89 56.21 0.85
C THR A 232 -66.54 56.65 1.40
N VAL A 233 -65.56 56.85 0.51
CA VAL A 233 -64.21 57.32 0.85
C VAL A 233 -64.09 58.81 0.57
N VAL A 234 -64.75 59.28 -0.48
CA VAL A 234 -64.84 60.69 -0.87
C VAL A 234 -66.27 61.00 -1.25
N GLU A 235 -66.80 62.08 -0.71
CA GLU A 235 -68.10 62.59 -1.14
C GLU A 235 -67.91 63.30 -2.49
N ILE A 236 -68.55 62.76 -3.53
CA ILE A 236 -68.56 63.33 -4.88
C ILE A 236 -70.00 63.67 -5.19
N ALA A 237 -70.22 64.84 -5.80
CA ALA A 237 -71.55 65.26 -6.24
C ALA A 237 -72.16 64.18 -7.15
N THR A 238 -73.40 63.82 -6.88
CA THR A 238 -74.17 62.87 -7.68
C THR A 238 -74.43 63.41 -9.07
N ASP A 239 -74.69 62.53 -10.05
CA ASP A 239 -75.05 62.94 -11.40
C ASP A 239 -76.26 63.89 -11.42
N ALA A 240 -77.18 63.77 -10.45
CA ALA A 240 -78.32 64.66 -10.27
C ALA A 240 -77.89 66.05 -9.79
N GLU A 241 -77.03 66.14 -8.77
CA GLU A 241 -76.48 67.41 -8.28
C GLU A 241 -75.62 68.10 -9.35
N VAL A 242 -74.76 67.35 -10.05
CA VAL A 242 -73.97 67.89 -11.16
C VAL A 242 -74.88 68.36 -12.29
N LYS A 243 -75.95 67.62 -12.60
CA LYS A 243 -76.94 68.03 -13.61
C LYS A 243 -77.67 69.30 -13.20
N GLU A 244 -78.11 69.42 -11.94
CA GLU A 244 -78.77 70.63 -11.44
C GLU A 244 -77.85 71.84 -11.52
N MET A 245 -76.58 71.69 -11.09
CA MET A 245 -75.57 72.74 -11.21
C MET A 245 -75.31 73.14 -12.67
N LEU A 246 -75.27 72.17 -13.59
CA LEU A 246 -75.09 72.44 -15.02
C LEU A 246 -76.30 73.13 -15.63
N ASP A 247 -77.51 72.67 -15.30
CA ASP A 247 -78.76 73.27 -15.77
C ASP A 247 -78.93 74.71 -15.23
N GLU A 248 -78.46 74.99 -13.99
CA GLU A 248 -78.41 76.35 -13.43
C GLU A 248 -77.45 77.27 -14.21
N ILE A 249 -76.26 76.79 -14.56
CA ILE A 249 -75.24 77.60 -15.23
C ILE A 249 -75.56 77.81 -16.72
N PHE A 250 -76.05 76.76 -17.40
CA PHE A 250 -76.18 76.74 -18.86
C PHE A 250 -77.63 76.72 -19.38
N GLY A 251 -78.63 76.54 -18.53
CA GLY A 251 -80.05 76.42 -18.90
C GLY A 251 -80.45 75.00 -19.35
N VAL A 252 -81.74 74.66 -19.19
CA VAL A 252 -82.29 73.36 -19.63
C VAL A 252 -82.35 73.33 -21.17
N PRO A 253 -81.83 72.30 -21.85
CA PRO A 253 -81.95 72.19 -23.30
C PRO A 253 -83.43 72.07 -23.70
N ASP A 254 -83.92 72.99 -24.53
CA ASP A 254 -85.27 72.94 -25.09
C ASP A 254 -85.47 71.61 -25.85
N THR A 255 -86.42 70.79 -25.43
CA THR A 255 -86.89 69.64 -26.22
C THR A 255 -87.45 70.16 -27.54
N PRO A 256 -86.91 69.77 -28.71
CA PRO A 256 -87.51 70.17 -29.98
C PRO A 256 -88.89 69.51 -30.10
N GLU A 257 -89.94 70.32 -30.16
CA GLU A 257 -91.27 69.84 -30.51
C GLU A 257 -91.23 69.24 -31.92
N VAL A 258 -91.32 67.92 -32.01
CA VAL A 258 -91.64 67.25 -33.28
C VAL A 258 -93.15 67.36 -33.46
N SER A 259 -93.60 68.40 -34.15
CA SER A 259 -94.96 68.46 -34.69
C SER A 259 -95.10 67.36 -35.76
N ALA A 260 -96.23 66.65 -35.70
CA ALA A 260 -96.64 65.53 -36.55
C ALA A 260 -96.43 65.73 -38.07
#